data_AF-A0A8C0WFQ8-F1
#
_entry.id   AF-A0A8C0WFQ8-F1
#
_cell.length_a   1.000
_cell.length_b   1.000
_cell.length_c   1.000
_cell.angle_alpha   90.00
_cell.angle_beta   90.00
_cell.angle_gamma   90.00
#
_symmetry.space_group_name_H-M   'P 1'
#
loop_
_entity.id
_entity.type
_entity.pdbx_description
1 polymer ?
#
loop_
_entity_poly.entity_id
_entity_poly.type
_entity_poly.pdbx_seq_one_letter_code
_entity_poly.pdbx_strand_id
1 'polypeptide(L)'
;MGFSPRSAGCIVPFYSPRSPLFQNLLLLLWTLLSCGLGVTAQGPGEWTPWGSWTRCSSSCGRGVSVRSRHCIRFPGEELCWGDSHEYRLCQLPDCPPEAMPFRDLQCALYNGRPVLGTQKTYQWVPFHGAPNQCDLNCLAEGHAFYHSFGRVLDGTPCSPGAQGLCVAGRCLKAGCDGVLGSGVLEDRCGLCGGANDSCLFVQRVFRDAGDRTPRSFACTAGTAPLTKPRAGSRGPC
;
A
#
# COMPACT_ATOMS: atom_id res chain seq x y z
N MET A 1 32.59 23.49 -71.39
CA MET A 1 32.60 24.55 -70.35
C MET A 1 33.24 23.98 -69.11
N GLY A 2 34.47 24.40 -68.84
CA GLY A 2 35.20 24.07 -67.62
C GLY A 2 36.38 25.03 -67.52
N PHE A 3 36.55 25.68 -66.38
CA PHE A 3 37.78 26.29 -65.87
C PHE A 3 37.54 26.69 -64.40
N SER A 4 38.44 26.26 -63.51
CA SER A 4 38.80 26.93 -62.23
C SER A 4 39.87 28.02 -62.55
N PRO A 5 40.48 28.82 -61.63
CA PRO A 5 40.24 29.08 -60.19
C PRO A 5 40.30 30.61 -59.80
N ARG A 6 40.11 30.97 -58.53
CA ARG A 6 41.01 31.84 -57.68
C ARG A 6 40.34 32.33 -56.39
N SER A 7 41.19 32.43 -55.37
CA SER A 7 40.98 32.72 -53.95
C SER A 7 41.12 34.22 -53.59
N ALA A 8 40.32 34.69 -52.63
CA ALA A 8 40.55 35.78 -51.67
C ALA A 8 39.44 35.64 -50.60
N GLY A 9 39.65 35.49 -49.29
CA GLY A 9 40.50 36.25 -48.39
C GLY A 9 39.59 36.80 -47.28
N CYS A 10 39.20 35.97 -46.30
CA CYS A 10 38.42 36.42 -45.14
C CYS A 10 39.34 37.07 -44.11
N ILE A 11 39.15 38.37 -43.91
CA ILE A 11 39.80 39.17 -42.86
C ILE A 11 39.27 38.69 -41.52
N VAL A 12 40.18 38.25 -40.64
CA VAL A 12 39.90 37.85 -39.26
C VAL A 12 39.82 39.11 -38.41
N PRO A 13 38.70 39.44 -37.75
CA PRO A 13 38.76 40.42 -36.67
C PRO A 13 39.36 39.74 -35.45
N PHE A 14 40.47 40.29 -34.99
CA PHE A 14 41.07 40.03 -33.68
C PHE A 14 40.00 40.17 -32.59
N TYR A 15 39.57 39.06 -31.99
CA TYR A 15 38.92 39.08 -30.68
C TYR A 15 39.97 38.72 -29.62
N SER A 16 40.33 39.73 -28.84
CA SER A 16 41.22 39.63 -27.69
C SER A 16 40.67 38.64 -26.65
N PRO A 17 41.53 37.93 -25.90
CA PRO A 17 41.10 37.00 -24.87
C PRO A 17 40.55 37.79 -23.69
N ARG A 18 39.22 37.95 -23.61
CA ARG A 18 38.58 38.52 -22.43
C ARG A 18 38.66 37.50 -21.29
N SER A 19 39.27 37.95 -20.20
CA SER A 19 39.49 37.26 -18.93
C SER A 19 38.32 36.36 -18.47
N PRO A 20 38.60 35.18 -17.87
CA PRO A 20 37.58 34.23 -17.42
C PRO A 20 36.62 34.78 -16.35
N LEU A 21 37.02 35.85 -15.67
CA LEU A 21 36.18 36.58 -14.72
C LEU A 21 34.97 37.26 -15.39
N PHE A 22 35.13 37.75 -16.63
CA PHE A 22 34.04 38.41 -17.36
C PHE A 22 33.01 37.42 -17.90
N GLN A 23 33.44 36.21 -18.27
CA GLN A 23 32.55 35.12 -18.70
C GLN A 23 31.72 34.59 -17.51
N ASN A 24 32.33 34.45 -16.34
CA ASN A 24 31.65 34.05 -15.11
C ASN A 24 30.70 35.15 -14.60
N LEU A 25 31.07 36.43 -14.73
CA LEU A 25 30.19 37.55 -14.37
C LEU A 25 28.98 37.64 -15.31
N LEU A 26 29.16 37.39 -16.62
CA LEU A 26 28.05 37.31 -17.57
C LEU A 26 27.12 36.12 -17.30
N LEU A 27 27.67 34.95 -16.94
CA LEU A 27 26.89 33.76 -16.56
C LEU A 27 26.12 33.97 -15.25
N LEU A 28 26.73 34.60 -14.25
CA LEU A 28 26.07 34.97 -12.99
C LEU A 28 24.97 36.02 -13.24
N LEU A 29 25.24 37.04 -14.05
CA LEU A 29 24.23 38.00 -14.50
C LEU A 29 23.11 37.32 -15.29
N TRP A 30 23.40 36.32 -16.13
CA TRP A 30 22.39 35.53 -16.82
C TRP A 30 21.55 34.68 -15.86
N THR A 31 22.15 34.01 -14.87
CA THR A 31 21.39 33.27 -13.85
C THR A 31 20.52 34.18 -12.97
N LEU A 32 20.98 35.40 -12.69
CA LEU A 32 20.21 36.41 -11.96
C LEU A 32 19.11 37.04 -12.85
N LEU A 33 19.34 37.19 -14.17
CA LEU A 33 18.33 37.66 -15.12
C LEU A 33 17.27 36.60 -15.46
N SER A 34 17.63 35.32 -15.46
CA SER A 34 16.69 34.20 -15.63
C SER A 34 15.81 33.99 -14.39
N CYS A 35 16.16 34.58 -13.25
CA CYS A 35 15.30 34.60 -12.06
C CYS A 35 14.13 35.61 -12.19
N GLY A 36 14.06 36.39 -13.29
CA GLY A 36 13.06 37.42 -13.55
C GLY A 36 12.05 37.12 -14.67
N LEU A 37 12.18 36.01 -15.41
CA LEU A 37 11.09 35.50 -16.24
C LEU A 37 10.35 34.45 -15.41
N GLY A 38 9.29 34.90 -14.74
CA GLY A 38 8.38 34.05 -13.99
C GLY A 38 7.76 32.97 -14.86
N VAL A 39 8.47 31.85 -15.03
CA VAL A 39 7.81 30.56 -14.88
C VAL A 39 7.64 30.43 -13.39
N THR A 40 6.47 30.80 -12.90
CA THR A 40 6.03 30.44 -11.56
C THR A 40 6.30 28.94 -11.43
N ALA A 41 7.30 28.54 -10.64
CA ALA A 41 7.33 27.22 -10.06
C ALA A 41 6.13 27.17 -9.13
N GLN A 42 4.97 26.92 -9.72
CA GLN A 42 3.73 26.68 -9.04
C GLN A 42 4.00 25.48 -8.13
N GLY A 43 3.89 25.69 -6.81
CA GLY A 43 4.12 24.63 -5.83
C GLY A 43 3.25 23.40 -6.10
N PRO A 44 3.51 22.27 -5.41
CA PRO A 44 2.62 21.12 -5.54
C PRO A 44 1.19 21.56 -5.22
N GLY A 45 0.23 21.10 -6.03
CA GLY A 45 -1.17 21.40 -5.82
C GLY A 45 -1.61 21.12 -4.37
N GLU A 46 -2.71 21.73 -3.96
CA GLU A 46 -3.24 21.60 -2.61
C GLU A 46 -4.29 20.49 -2.53
N TRP A 47 -4.14 19.60 -1.54
CA TRP A 47 -5.16 18.59 -1.27
C TRP A 47 -6.39 19.21 -0.60
N THR A 48 -7.58 18.86 -1.07
CA THR A 48 -8.79 19.07 -0.25
C THR A 48 -8.68 18.31 1.07
N PRO A 49 -9.43 18.72 2.11
CA PRO A 49 -9.67 17.86 3.25
C PRO A 49 -10.19 16.49 2.79
N TRP A 50 -9.87 15.47 3.56
CA TRP A 50 -10.43 14.14 3.36
C TRP A 50 -11.95 14.17 3.48
N GLY A 51 -12.64 13.53 2.53
CA GLY A 51 -14.06 13.27 2.64
C GLY A 51 -14.40 12.31 3.78
N SER A 52 -15.69 12.16 4.04
CA SER A 52 -16.18 11.13 4.96
C SER A 52 -15.92 9.73 4.41
N TRP A 53 -15.69 8.79 5.32
CA TRP A 53 -15.62 7.37 4.98
C TRP A 53 -16.94 6.86 4.40
N THR A 54 -16.86 6.08 3.32
CA THR A 54 -18.00 5.34 2.77
C THR A 54 -18.47 4.24 3.73
N ARG A 55 -19.69 3.76 3.49
CA ARG A 55 -20.18 2.53 4.12
C ARG A 55 -19.22 1.38 3.83
N CYS A 56 -19.14 0.43 4.76
CA CYS A 56 -18.38 -0.80 4.58
C CYS A 56 -18.80 -1.54 3.31
N SER A 57 -17.83 -2.08 2.56
CA SER A 57 -18.09 -2.86 1.34
C SER A 57 -18.81 -4.18 1.63
N SER A 58 -18.71 -4.69 2.85
CA SER A 58 -19.47 -5.86 3.32
C SER A 58 -20.67 -5.46 4.18
N SER A 59 -21.66 -6.34 4.27
CA SER A 59 -22.79 -6.24 5.19
C SER A 59 -22.58 -7.00 6.51
N CYS A 60 -21.57 -7.87 6.57
CA CYS A 60 -21.18 -8.65 7.74
C CYS A 60 -19.67 -8.94 7.72
N GLY A 61 -19.10 -9.33 8.84
CA GLY A 61 -17.69 -9.67 8.96
C GLY A 61 -16.76 -8.51 8.57
N ARG A 62 -15.73 -8.81 7.79
CA ARG A 62 -14.69 -7.85 7.41
C ARG A 62 -14.97 -7.24 6.03
N GLY A 63 -14.73 -5.94 5.90
CA GLY A 63 -14.81 -5.24 4.62
C GLY A 63 -13.92 -4.00 4.58
N VAL A 64 -14.13 -3.17 3.55
CA VAL A 64 -13.35 -1.96 3.32
C VAL A 64 -14.26 -0.74 3.30
N SER A 65 -13.87 0.31 3.99
CA SER A 65 -14.41 1.66 3.79
C SER A 65 -13.35 2.50 3.08
N VAL A 66 -13.81 3.40 2.22
CA VAL A 66 -12.93 4.27 1.41
C VAL A 66 -13.24 5.71 1.75
N ARG A 67 -12.22 6.57 1.79
CA ARG A 67 -12.40 8.02 1.71
C ARG A 67 -11.51 8.58 0.62
N SER A 68 -11.92 9.69 0.04
CA SER A 68 -11.19 10.33 -1.04
C SER A 68 -10.96 11.82 -0.75
N ARG A 69 -9.96 12.36 -1.42
CA ARG A 69 -9.64 13.78 -1.48
C ARG A 69 -9.23 14.14 -2.90
N HIS A 70 -9.33 15.40 -3.26
CA HIS A 70 -9.05 15.89 -4.61
C HIS A 70 -7.86 16.84 -4.57
N CYS A 71 -7.03 16.78 -5.60
CA CYS A 71 -5.92 17.71 -5.76
C CYS A 71 -6.42 18.95 -6.50
N ILE A 72 -6.45 20.09 -5.82
CA ILE A 72 -6.74 21.39 -6.41
C ILE A 72 -5.43 21.92 -6.96
N ARG A 73 -5.41 22.22 -8.27
CA ARG A 73 -4.25 22.81 -8.92
C ARG A 73 -4.64 23.71 -10.08
N PHE A 74 -3.83 24.71 -10.36
CA PHE A 74 -3.89 25.49 -11.59
C PHE A 74 -3.23 24.76 -12.79
N PRO A 75 -3.53 25.19 -14.04
CA PRO A 75 -2.83 24.69 -15.21
C PRO A 75 -1.35 25.10 -15.16
N GLY A 76 -0.45 24.12 -15.04
CA GLY A 76 1.00 24.34 -14.93
C GLY A 76 1.58 23.95 -13.58
N GLU A 77 0.75 23.72 -12.55
CA GLU A 77 1.25 23.29 -11.24
C GLU A 77 1.51 21.78 -11.21
N GLU A 78 2.44 21.39 -10.35
CA GLU A 78 2.74 19.99 -10.08
C GLU A 78 1.53 19.29 -9.43
N LEU A 79 1.37 17.99 -9.69
CA LEU A 79 0.34 17.21 -9.00
C LEU A 79 0.66 17.12 -7.51
N CYS A 80 -0.38 17.00 -6.70
CA CYS A 80 -0.25 16.74 -5.29
C CYS A 80 0.45 15.39 -5.06
N TRP A 81 1.36 15.37 -4.09
CA TRP A 81 2.06 14.15 -3.69
C TRP A 81 1.22 13.33 -2.71
N GLY A 82 1.25 12.00 -2.87
CA GLY A 82 0.51 11.04 -2.05
C GLY A 82 -0.82 10.60 -2.66
N ASP A 83 -1.54 9.74 -1.93
CA ASP A 83 -2.72 9.08 -2.47
C ASP A 83 -3.98 9.97 -2.41
N SER A 84 -4.80 9.86 -3.46
CA SER A 84 -6.13 10.50 -3.53
C SER A 84 -7.21 9.70 -2.80
N HIS A 85 -6.92 8.44 -2.47
CA HIS A 85 -7.81 7.52 -1.79
C HIS A 85 -7.10 6.90 -0.59
N GLU A 86 -7.84 6.73 0.49
CA GLU A 86 -7.40 5.97 1.65
C GLU A 86 -8.45 4.91 1.97
N TYR A 87 -7.99 3.76 2.43
CA TYR A 87 -8.81 2.59 2.68
C TYR A 87 -8.64 2.18 4.13
N ARG A 88 -9.74 1.91 4.83
CA ARG A 88 -9.71 1.37 6.19
C ARG A 88 -10.45 0.06 6.27
N LEU A 89 -10.01 -0.79 7.20
CA LEU A 89 -10.76 -1.96 7.60
C LEU A 89 -12.03 -1.51 8.34
N CYS A 90 -13.17 -2.06 7.95
CA CYS A 90 -14.38 -2.03 8.75
C CYS A 90 -14.71 -3.45 9.22
N GLN A 91 -15.08 -3.55 10.50
CA GLN A 91 -15.49 -4.79 11.15
C GLN A 91 -16.96 -4.67 11.52
N LEU A 92 -17.75 -5.60 11.00
CA LEU A 92 -19.17 -5.78 11.27
C LEU A 92 -19.36 -7.09 12.05
N PRO A 93 -20.56 -7.34 12.61
CA PRO A 93 -20.90 -8.63 13.20
C PRO A 93 -20.62 -9.77 12.21
N ASP A 94 -20.20 -10.92 12.72
CA ASP A 94 -19.84 -12.06 11.89
C ASP A 94 -20.97 -12.45 10.93
N CYS A 95 -20.57 -12.92 9.76
CA CYS A 95 -21.53 -13.41 8.77
C CYS A 95 -22.24 -14.67 9.29
N PRO A 96 -23.52 -14.86 8.94
CA PRO A 96 -24.24 -16.08 9.30
C PRO A 96 -23.51 -17.31 8.70
N PRO A 97 -23.58 -18.48 9.34
CA PRO A 97 -22.87 -19.69 8.89
C PRO A 97 -23.22 -20.11 7.45
N GLU A 98 -24.41 -19.76 6.98
CA GLU A 98 -24.92 -20.06 5.64
C GLU A 98 -24.48 -19.03 4.59
N ALA A 99 -23.77 -17.97 5.00
CA ALA A 99 -23.29 -16.96 4.08
C ALA A 99 -22.23 -17.55 3.13
N MET A 100 -22.47 -17.37 1.84
CA MET A 100 -21.47 -17.67 0.82
C MET A 100 -20.30 -16.67 0.93
N PRO A 101 -19.04 -17.13 0.97
CA PRO A 101 -17.91 -16.20 1.00
C PRO A 101 -17.86 -15.37 -0.28
N PHE A 102 -17.35 -14.14 -0.17
CA PHE A 102 -17.48 -13.15 -1.24
C PHE A 102 -16.73 -13.55 -2.53
N ARG A 103 -15.62 -14.28 -2.41
CA ARG A 103 -14.86 -14.76 -3.57
C ARG A 103 -15.57 -15.90 -4.29
N ASP A 104 -16.19 -16.81 -3.54
CA ASP A 104 -17.01 -17.91 -4.06
C ASP A 104 -18.19 -17.35 -4.85
N LEU A 105 -18.88 -16.35 -4.30
CA LEU A 105 -19.95 -15.65 -5.00
C LEU A 105 -19.46 -15.06 -6.33
N GLN A 106 -18.30 -14.39 -6.32
CA GLN A 106 -17.73 -13.77 -7.53
C GLN A 106 -17.40 -14.79 -8.63
N CYS A 107 -16.87 -15.97 -8.30
CA CYS A 107 -16.69 -17.06 -9.27
C CYS A 107 -18.04 -17.61 -9.74
N ALA A 108 -18.99 -17.81 -8.82
CA ALA A 108 -20.30 -18.38 -9.12
C ALA A 108 -21.15 -17.52 -10.09
N LEU A 109 -20.90 -16.20 -10.15
CA LEU A 109 -21.54 -15.32 -11.15
C LEU A 109 -21.28 -15.74 -12.60
N TYR A 110 -20.19 -16.49 -12.85
CA TYR A 110 -19.82 -17.00 -14.16
C TYR A 110 -20.27 -18.44 -14.43
N ASN A 111 -20.93 -19.10 -13.46
CA ASN A 111 -21.44 -20.46 -13.64
C ASN A 111 -22.47 -20.53 -14.78
N GLY A 112 -22.35 -21.55 -15.61
CA GLY A 112 -23.26 -21.74 -16.75
C GLY A 112 -23.09 -20.72 -17.89
N ARG A 113 -22.12 -19.81 -17.80
CA ARG A 113 -21.79 -18.86 -18.88
C ARG A 113 -20.67 -19.41 -19.75
N PRO A 114 -20.74 -19.25 -21.09
CA PRO A 114 -19.68 -19.68 -21.97
C PRO A 114 -18.41 -18.83 -21.78
N VAL A 115 -17.25 -19.47 -21.74
CA VAL A 115 -15.95 -18.79 -21.66
C VAL A 115 -15.58 -18.22 -23.03
N LEU A 116 -15.02 -17.01 -23.05
CA LEU A 116 -14.59 -16.32 -24.27
C LEU A 116 -13.82 -17.25 -25.21
N GLY A 117 -14.30 -17.38 -26.44
CA GLY A 117 -13.71 -18.26 -27.46
C GLY A 117 -14.20 -19.71 -27.47
N THR A 118 -15.11 -20.11 -26.57
CA THR A 118 -15.71 -21.45 -26.56
C THR A 118 -17.22 -21.40 -26.28
N GLN A 119 -17.96 -22.43 -26.70
CA GLN A 119 -19.38 -22.62 -26.31
C GLN A 119 -19.53 -23.47 -25.04
N LYS A 120 -18.43 -23.82 -24.37
CA LYS A 120 -18.45 -24.66 -23.19
C LYS A 120 -18.72 -23.83 -21.94
N THR A 121 -19.52 -24.38 -21.05
CA THR A 121 -19.87 -23.80 -19.75
C THR A 121 -19.30 -24.66 -18.64
N TYR A 122 -19.02 -24.05 -17.49
CA TYR A 122 -18.39 -24.73 -16.36
C TYR A 122 -19.02 -24.24 -15.04
N GLN A 123 -18.77 -25.01 -13.99
CA GLN A 123 -18.93 -24.56 -12.61
C GLN A 123 -17.57 -24.08 -12.11
N TRP A 124 -17.55 -22.94 -11.43
CA TRP A 124 -16.34 -22.22 -11.05
C TRP A 124 -16.19 -22.16 -9.54
N VAL A 125 -15.01 -22.52 -9.05
CA VAL A 125 -14.64 -22.38 -7.64
C VAL A 125 -13.39 -21.50 -7.51
N PRO A 126 -13.19 -20.78 -6.40
CA PRO A 126 -12.02 -19.93 -6.22
C PRO A 126 -10.70 -20.69 -6.33
N PHE A 127 -9.76 -20.15 -7.12
CA PHE A 127 -8.38 -20.62 -7.19
C PHE A 127 -7.44 -19.60 -6.54
N HIS A 128 -6.69 -20.05 -5.53
CA HIS A 128 -5.77 -19.21 -4.75
C HIS A 128 -4.29 -19.42 -5.10
N GLY A 129 -3.97 -20.34 -6.03
CA GLY A 129 -2.58 -20.66 -6.40
C GLY A 129 -1.94 -19.70 -7.41
N ALA A 130 -2.66 -18.69 -7.89
CA ALA A 130 -2.14 -17.73 -8.86
C ALA A 130 -1.22 -16.68 -8.19
N PRO A 131 -0.26 -16.08 -8.93
CA PRO A 131 0.71 -15.14 -8.35
C PRO A 131 0.06 -13.92 -7.68
N ASN A 132 -0.96 -13.34 -8.30
CA ASN A 132 -1.74 -12.27 -7.70
C ASN A 132 -3.01 -12.82 -7.06
N GLN A 133 -3.04 -12.75 -5.73
CA GLN A 133 -4.17 -13.22 -4.92
C GLN A 133 -5.45 -12.40 -5.14
N CYS A 134 -5.34 -11.16 -5.63
CA CYS A 134 -6.47 -10.26 -5.85
C CYS A 134 -6.99 -10.24 -7.29
N ASP A 135 -6.49 -11.14 -8.13
CA ASP A 135 -7.15 -11.50 -9.38
C ASP A 135 -8.18 -12.60 -9.12
N LEU A 136 -9.35 -12.47 -9.76
CA LEU A 136 -10.44 -13.43 -9.69
C LEU A 136 -10.12 -14.63 -10.59
N ASN A 137 -9.20 -15.46 -10.09
CA ASN A 137 -8.88 -16.75 -10.69
C ASN A 137 -9.87 -17.79 -10.18
N CYS A 138 -10.57 -18.46 -11.08
CA CYS A 138 -11.53 -19.51 -10.76
C CYS A 138 -11.16 -20.80 -11.49
N LEU A 139 -11.08 -21.90 -10.75
CA LEU A 139 -10.86 -23.25 -11.27
C LEU A 139 -12.17 -23.81 -11.81
N ALA A 140 -12.13 -24.41 -13.00
CA ALA A 140 -13.27 -25.15 -13.52
C ALA A 140 -13.39 -26.49 -12.77
N GLU A 141 -14.50 -26.69 -12.06
CA GLU A 141 -14.74 -27.88 -11.25
C GLU A 141 -14.66 -29.16 -12.12
N GLY A 142 -13.94 -30.17 -11.64
CA GLY A 142 -13.68 -31.41 -12.39
C GLY A 142 -12.66 -31.27 -13.53
N HIS A 143 -12.02 -30.12 -13.69
CA HIS A 143 -11.06 -29.85 -14.77
C HIS A 143 -9.74 -29.29 -14.23
N ALA A 144 -8.66 -29.47 -15.00
CA ALA A 144 -7.30 -29.07 -14.61
C ALA A 144 -6.88 -27.70 -15.14
N PHE A 145 -7.82 -26.75 -15.23
CA PHE A 145 -7.51 -25.38 -15.67
C PHE A 145 -8.33 -24.35 -14.88
N TYR A 146 -7.74 -23.18 -14.68
CA TYR A 146 -8.41 -22.01 -14.15
C TYR A 146 -8.49 -20.91 -15.20
N HIS A 147 -9.46 -20.01 -15.04
CA HIS A 147 -9.62 -18.83 -15.87
C HIS A 147 -9.62 -17.58 -14.97
N SER A 148 -9.01 -16.48 -15.45
CA SER A 148 -9.02 -15.20 -14.74
C SER A 148 -10.16 -14.33 -15.27
N PHE A 149 -11.05 -13.90 -14.39
CA PHE A 149 -12.18 -13.02 -14.70
C PHE A 149 -11.90 -11.55 -14.34
N GLY A 150 -10.63 -11.18 -14.15
CA GLY A 150 -10.21 -9.82 -13.79
C GLY A 150 -9.81 -9.72 -12.33
N ARG A 151 -10.20 -8.62 -11.66
CA ARG A 151 -9.88 -8.36 -10.25
C ARG A 151 -11.06 -8.73 -9.37
N VAL A 152 -10.78 -9.18 -8.15
CA VAL A 152 -11.81 -9.33 -7.12
C VAL A 152 -12.30 -7.96 -6.66
N LEU A 153 -13.53 -7.90 -6.15
CA LEU A 153 -14.11 -6.71 -5.56
C LEU A 153 -13.36 -6.29 -4.28
N ASP A 154 -13.27 -4.98 -4.06
CA ASP A 154 -12.57 -4.43 -2.90
C ASP A 154 -13.20 -4.91 -1.58
N GLY A 155 -12.35 -5.40 -0.69
CA GLY A 155 -12.75 -6.05 0.57
C GLY A 155 -12.92 -7.57 0.49
N THR A 156 -12.71 -8.19 -0.68
CA THR A 156 -12.56 -9.65 -0.76
C THR A 156 -11.30 -10.08 0.00
N PRO A 157 -11.35 -11.09 0.90
CA PRO A 157 -10.15 -11.65 1.52
C PRO A 157 -9.16 -12.19 0.47
N CYS A 158 -7.85 -11.95 0.69
CA CYS A 158 -6.83 -12.34 -0.30
C CYS A 158 -6.74 -13.87 -0.47
N SER A 159 -6.79 -14.60 0.64
CA SER A 159 -6.77 -16.05 0.70
C SER A 159 -7.50 -16.54 1.97
N PRO A 160 -7.89 -17.82 2.03
CA PRO A 160 -8.59 -18.36 3.19
C PRO A 160 -7.73 -18.18 4.47
N GLY A 161 -8.30 -17.58 5.50
CA GLY A 161 -7.62 -17.31 6.76
C GLY A 161 -6.60 -16.16 6.75
N ALA A 162 -6.37 -15.49 5.61
CA ALA A 162 -5.50 -14.33 5.57
C ALA A 162 -6.13 -13.13 6.29
N GLN A 163 -5.28 -12.33 6.95
CA GLN A 163 -5.71 -11.07 7.56
C GLN A 163 -5.84 -9.92 6.55
N GLY A 164 -5.35 -10.10 5.32
CA GLY A 164 -5.36 -9.08 4.28
C GLY A 164 -6.64 -9.09 3.45
N LEU A 165 -7.00 -7.91 2.94
CA LEU A 165 -8.11 -7.69 2.02
C LEU A 165 -7.59 -7.15 0.69
N CYS A 166 -8.26 -7.53 -0.39
CA CYS A 166 -7.97 -7.03 -1.72
C CYS A 166 -8.51 -5.62 -1.89
N VAL A 167 -7.66 -4.70 -2.35
CA VAL A 167 -8.00 -3.32 -2.65
C VAL A 167 -7.24 -2.89 -3.90
N ALA A 168 -7.94 -2.40 -4.92
CA ALA A 168 -7.35 -1.95 -6.18
C ALA A 168 -6.42 -3.01 -6.84
N GLY A 169 -6.75 -4.30 -6.67
CA GLY A 169 -5.98 -5.43 -7.21
C GLY A 169 -4.73 -5.81 -6.41
N ARG A 170 -4.53 -5.28 -5.20
CA ARG A 170 -3.42 -5.60 -4.29
C ARG A 170 -3.93 -6.16 -2.97
N CYS A 171 -3.20 -7.11 -2.38
CA CYS A 171 -3.51 -7.62 -1.05
C CYS A 171 -2.92 -6.69 0.02
N LEU A 172 -3.77 -5.96 0.73
CA LEU A 172 -3.36 -5.02 1.77
C LEU A 172 -3.76 -5.54 3.15
N LYS A 173 -2.87 -5.38 4.13
CA LYS A 173 -3.15 -5.65 5.55
C LYS A 173 -3.41 -4.34 6.27
N ALA A 174 -4.30 -4.38 7.27
CA ALA A 174 -4.53 -3.24 8.13
C ALA A 174 -3.33 -3.05 9.06
N GLY A 175 -2.85 -1.82 9.20
CA GLY A 175 -1.99 -1.45 10.32
C GLY A 175 -2.78 -1.42 11.62
N CYS A 176 -2.07 -1.18 12.72
CA CYS A 176 -2.70 -0.99 14.04
C CYS A 176 -3.62 0.25 14.11
N ASP A 177 -3.46 1.17 13.15
CA ASP A 177 -4.29 2.36 12.94
C ASP A 177 -5.59 2.05 12.18
N GLY A 178 -5.78 0.80 11.75
CA GLY A 178 -6.94 0.34 10.99
C GLY A 178 -6.91 0.71 9.50
N VAL A 179 -5.87 1.42 9.04
CA VAL A 179 -5.71 1.82 7.63
C VAL A 179 -5.04 0.68 6.86
N LEU A 180 -5.60 0.34 5.70
CA LEU A 180 -5.11 -0.74 4.85
C LEU A 180 -3.89 -0.26 4.06
N GLY A 181 -2.77 -0.96 4.24
CA GLY A 181 -1.51 -0.61 3.56
C GLY A 181 -0.72 0.51 4.23
N SER A 182 -1.10 0.98 5.43
CA SER A 182 -0.33 1.98 6.18
C SER A 182 1.04 1.47 6.61
N GLY A 183 1.15 0.15 6.87
CA GLY A 183 2.38 -0.47 7.36
C GLY A 183 2.73 -0.10 8.81
N VAL A 184 1.84 0.62 9.51
CA VAL A 184 2.06 1.02 10.90
C VAL A 184 1.82 -0.17 11.81
N LEU A 185 2.79 -0.45 12.67
CA LEU A 185 2.78 -1.57 13.61
C LEU A 185 2.69 -1.06 15.04
N GLU A 186 2.21 -1.92 15.94
CA GLU A 186 2.33 -1.69 17.36
C GLU A 186 3.80 -1.78 17.79
N ASP A 187 4.17 -0.93 18.72
CA ASP A 187 5.44 -1.04 19.42
C ASP A 187 5.38 -2.18 20.46
N ARG A 188 6.50 -2.45 21.14
CA ARG A 188 6.60 -3.51 22.16
C ARG A 188 5.70 -3.27 23.38
N CYS A 189 5.19 -2.06 23.52
CA CYS A 189 4.29 -1.65 24.58
C CYS A 189 2.81 -1.76 24.17
N GLY A 190 2.53 -2.16 22.93
CA GLY A 190 1.18 -2.24 22.38
C GLY A 190 0.63 -0.88 21.94
N LEU A 191 1.47 0.14 21.80
CA LEU A 191 1.07 1.43 21.26
C LEU A 191 1.29 1.46 19.74
N CYS A 192 0.24 1.80 19.00
CA CYS A 192 0.32 1.92 17.54
C CYS A 192 1.24 3.07 17.12
N GLY A 193 2.28 2.77 16.33
CA GLY A 193 3.29 3.75 15.93
C GLY A 193 4.13 4.28 17.09
N GLY A 194 4.17 3.58 18.22
CA GLY A 194 4.89 4.00 19.42
C GLY A 194 6.41 3.85 19.33
N ALA A 195 7.11 4.50 20.26
CA ALA A 195 8.58 4.55 20.31
C ALA A 195 9.22 3.50 21.25
N ASN A 196 8.42 2.60 21.85
CA ASN A 196 8.84 1.62 22.88
C ASN A 196 9.29 2.23 24.22
N ASP A 197 8.85 3.43 24.56
CA ASP A 197 9.24 4.16 25.77
C ASP A 197 8.10 4.27 26.80
N SER A 198 6.88 3.89 26.42
CA SER A 198 5.70 3.92 27.29
C SER A 198 5.60 2.75 28.28
N CYS A 199 6.46 1.74 28.14
CA CYS A 199 6.49 0.57 29.01
C CYS A 199 7.91 0.11 29.31
N LEU A 200 8.07 -0.61 30.42
CA LEU A 200 9.34 -1.21 30.81
C LEU A 200 9.33 -2.70 30.50
N PHE A 201 10.38 -3.19 29.84
CA PHE A 201 10.57 -4.62 29.62
C PHE A 201 11.05 -5.28 30.92
N VAL A 202 10.23 -6.16 31.50
CA VAL A 202 10.58 -6.90 32.72
C VAL A 202 10.78 -8.39 32.40
N GLN A 203 12.03 -8.82 32.30
CA GLN A 203 12.38 -10.24 32.23
C GLN A 203 12.61 -10.76 33.65
N ARG A 204 11.60 -11.36 34.28
CA ARG A 204 11.80 -12.00 35.59
C ARG A 204 12.49 -13.35 35.39
N VAL A 205 13.73 -13.45 35.85
CA VAL A 205 14.41 -14.73 36.10
C VAL A 205 13.94 -15.23 37.46
N PHE A 206 13.07 -16.25 37.48
CA PHE A 206 12.73 -16.93 38.72
C PHE A 206 13.93 -17.75 39.18
N ARG A 207 14.52 -17.42 40.34
CA ARG A 207 15.39 -18.35 41.07
C ARG A 207 14.47 -19.25 41.89
N ASP A 208 14.31 -20.48 41.44
CA ASP A 208 13.52 -21.47 42.16
C ASP A 208 14.20 -21.78 43.50
N ALA A 209 13.46 -21.63 44.60
CA ALA A 209 13.89 -22.09 45.90
C ALA A 209 13.51 -23.58 46.02
N GLY A 210 14.22 -24.46 45.30
CA GLY A 210 14.09 -25.90 45.52
C GLY A 210 14.43 -26.85 44.38
N ASP A 211 14.56 -26.40 43.12
CA ASP A 211 14.89 -27.30 42.01
C ASP A 211 16.17 -26.85 41.29
N ARG A 212 17.10 -27.80 41.08
CA ARG A 212 18.46 -27.57 40.55
C ARG A 212 18.50 -27.48 39.02
N THR A 213 17.36 -27.34 38.34
CA THR A 213 17.32 -27.21 36.88
C THR A 213 16.77 -25.85 36.46
N PRO A 214 17.58 -24.98 35.82
CA PRO A 214 17.09 -23.70 35.32
C PRO A 214 16.15 -23.95 34.14
N ARG A 215 14.85 -23.68 34.30
CA ARG A 215 13.89 -23.65 33.20
C ARG A 215 13.76 -22.22 32.67
N SER A 216 14.16 -22.00 31.43
CA SER A 216 13.92 -20.74 30.71
C SER A 216 12.50 -20.73 30.15
N PHE A 217 11.64 -19.86 30.66
CA PHE A 217 10.35 -19.57 30.02
C PHE A 217 10.47 -18.28 29.21
N ALA A 218 10.17 -18.37 27.91
CA ALA A 218 10.10 -17.21 27.03
C ALA A 218 8.67 -16.67 27.03
N CYS A 219 8.47 -15.42 27.45
CA CYS A 219 7.21 -14.74 27.24
C CYS A 219 7.13 -14.30 25.77
N THR A 220 6.26 -14.93 24.99
CA THR A 220 5.90 -14.45 23.65
C THR A 220 5.02 -13.20 23.77
N ALA A 221 5.35 -12.17 22.99
CA ALA A 221 4.55 -10.95 22.90
C ALA A 221 3.09 -11.29 22.56
N GLY A 222 2.14 -10.75 23.34
CA GLY A 222 0.70 -11.01 23.18
C GLY A 222 0.00 -11.67 24.36
N THR A 223 0.72 -11.99 25.45
CA THR A 223 0.05 -12.39 26.70
C THR A 223 -0.54 -11.17 27.39
N ALA A 224 -1.86 -11.19 27.61
CA ALA A 224 -2.59 -10.18 28.36
C ALA A 224 -1.89 -9.85 29.69
N PRO A 225 -2.00 -8.62 30.21
CA PRO A 225 -1.41 -8.27 31.49
C PRO A 225 -1.86 -9.28 32.54
N LEU A 226 -0.90 -10.00 33.14
CA LEU A 226 -1.14 -10.95 34.22
C LEU A 226 -1.88 -10.20 35.34
N THR A 227 -3.19 -10.41 35.42
CA THR A 227 -3.97 -9.96 36.56
C THR A 227 -3.45 -10.71 37.78
N LYS A 228 -3.13 -9.94 38.82
CA LYS A 228 -2.57 -10.45 40.08
C LYS A 228 -3.44 -11.61 40.57
N PRO A 229 -2.92 -12.85 40.71
CA PRO A 229 -3.72 -13.92 41.28
C PRO A 229 -4.10 -13.50 42.69
N ARG A 230 -5.39 -13.56 42.99
CA ARG A 230 -5.88 -13.41 44.36
C ARG A 230 -5.18 -14.49 45.19
N ALA A 231 -4.61 -14.09 46.33
CA ALA A 231 -3.89 -15.02 47.20
C ALA A 231 -4.77 -16.25 47.50
N GLY A 232 -4.36 -17.44 47.02
CA GLY A 232 -4.95 -18.71 47.44
C GLY A 232 -5.50 -19.66 46.37
N SER A 233 -5.56 -19.34 45.07
CA SER A 233 -6.09 -20.29 44.08
C SER A 233 -5.01 -21.12 43.39
N ARG A 234 -4.98 -22.43 43.69
CA ARG A 234 -4.33 -23.45 42.83
C ARG A 234 -5.26 -23.73 41.65
N GLY A 235 -4.81 -23.42 40.44
CA GLY A 235 -5.45 -23.81 39.18
C GLY A 235 -4.44 -24.54 38.30
N PRO A 236 -4.88 -25.49 37.45
CA PRO A 236 -4.00 -26.38 36.69
C PRO A 236 -3.36 -25.65 35.50
N CYS A 237 -2.22 -26.20 35.07
CA CYS A 237 -1.35 -25.71 34.00
C CYS A 237 -2.05 -25.48 32.66
#